data_AF-C5P336-F1
#
_entry.id   AF-C5P336-F1
#
_cell.length_a   1.000
_cell.length_b   1.000
_cell.length_c   1.000
_cell.angle_alpha   90.00
_cell.angle_beta   90.00
_cell.angle_gamma   90.00
#
_symmetry.space_group_name_H-M   'P 1'
#
loop_
_entity.id
_entity.type
_entity.pdbx_description
1 polymer ?
#
loop_
_entity_poly.entity_id
_entity_poly.type
_entity_poly.pdbx_seq_one_letter_code
_entity_poly.pdbx_strand_id
1 'polypeptide(L)'
;MQPSINGLVLFKSDLMASRPLQNSSGGGVLANDCEIYPADMIISAELLEKIERTGARRYILHRDDNSATNNGILVWIFNPDIRYSYLDSDVSNGSPSGGNECKNNDLATSAQRALKLFYQHTSDIQTLLNPESGTPSSASLEELPLPAHIYEQTESLLNSRTTLLPESARKFREWTVGLFHVFEEPYSSE
;
A
#
# COMPACT_ATOMS: atom_id res chain seq x y z
N MET A 1 -5.29 -25.13 0.81
CA MET A 1 -4.84 -25.22 -0.60
C MET A 1 -4.56 -23.82 -1.07
N GLN A 2 -3.30 -23.51 -1.35
CA GLN A 2 -2.86 -22.18 -1.79
C GLN A 2 -3.08 -22.10 -3.31
N PRO A 3 -3.71 -21.04 -3.84
CA PRO A 3 -3.96 -20.94 -5.28
C PRO A 3 -2.65 -20.71 -6.01
N SER A 4 -2.28 -21.63 -6.91
CA SER A 4 -1.15 -21.50 -7.81
C SER A 4 -1.65 -21.24 -9.23
N ILE A 5 -1.32 -20.08 -9.80
CA ILE A 5 -1.48 -19.80 -11.23
C ILE A 5 -0.09 -19.79 -11.84
N ASN A 6 0.14 -20.63 -12.86
CA ASN A 6 1.40 -20.67 -13.63
C ASN A 6 2.70 -20.77 -12.81
N GLY A 7 2.67 -21.43 -11.65
CA GLY A 7 3.84 -21.58 -10.77
C GLY A 7 4.12 -20.39 -9.83
N LEU A 8 3.29 -19.34 -9.86
CA LEU A 8 3.30 -18.31 -8.83
C LEU A 8 2.58 -18.80 -7.57
N VAL A 9 3.22 -18.61 -6.42
CA VAL A 9 2.62 -18.83 -5.11
C VAL A 9 2.33 -17.46 -4.51
N LEU A 10 1.05 -17.17 -4.28
CA LEU A 10 0.60 -15.97 -3.59
C LEU A 10 0.57 -16.23 -2.09
N PHE A 11 1.27 -15.40 -1.33
CA PHE A 11 1.11 -15.35 0.12
C PHE A 11 0.06 -14.27 0.43
N LYS A 12 -0.97 -14.64 1.19
CA LYS A 12 -2.12 -13.74 1.42
C LYS A 12 -1.78 -12.64 2.44
N SER A 13 -0.87 -12.94 3.36
CA SER A 13 -0.43 -12.04 4.45
C SER A 13 0.81 -11.22 4.11
N ASP A 14 1.56 -11.63 3.08
CA ASP A 14 2.70 -10.95 2.51
C ASP A 14 2.49 -11.00 1.00
N LEU A 15 2.26 -9.89 0.30
CA LEU A 15 2.17 -9.94 -1.18
C LEU A 15 3.59 -10.10 -1.72
N MET A 16 4.10 -11.33 -1.57
CA MET A 16 5.30 -11.85 -2.16
C MET A 16 4.88 -12.75 -3.30
N ALA A 17 5.42 -12.48 -4.48
CA ALA A 17 5.26 -13.37 -5.63
C ALA A 17 6.60 -14.07 -5.86
N SER A 18 6.63 -15.39 -5.70
CA SER A 18 7.79 -16.18 -6.10
C SER A 18 7.64 -16.61 -7.56
N ARG A 19 8.57 -16.22 -8.43
CA ARG A 19 8.67 -16.75 -9.79
C ARG A 19 9.74 -17.84 -9.84
N PRO A 20 9.42 -19.07 -10.28
CA PRO A 20 10.44 -20.07 -10.53
C PRO A 20 11.22 -19.69 -11.78
N LEU A 21 12.53 -19.51 -11.65
CA LEU A 21 13.42 -19.28 -12.80
C LEU A 21 13.49 -20.57 -13.64
N GLN A 22 12.96 -20.54 -14.86
CA GLN A 22 13.14 -21.65 -15.80
C GLN A 22 14.57 -21.62 -16.36
N ASN A 23 15.47 -22.39 -15.75
CA ASN A 23 16.78 -22.66 -16.33
C ASN A 23 16.62 -23.48 -17.61
N SER A 24 16.68 -22.81 -18.75
CA SER A 24 17.01 -23.47 -20.01
C SER A 24 18.49 -23.86 -19.94
N SER A 25 18.76 -25.13 -19.63
CA SER A 25 20.06 -25.83 -19.57
C SER A 25 20.84 -25.83 -18.24
N GLY A 26 21.02 -27.04 -17.69
CA GLY A 26 22.12 -27.43 -16.80
C GLY A 26 21.90 -27.18 -15.30
N GLY A 27 21.82 -28.26 -14.52
CA GLY A 27 21.49 -28.26 -13.08
C GLY A 27 22.27 -27.25 -12.23
N GLY A 28 21.52 -26.40 -11.54
CA GLY A 28 21.96 -25.46 -10.53
C GLY A 28 20.73 -24.99 -9.74
N VAL A 29 20.89 -24.82 -8.42
CA VAL A 29 19.83 -24.52 -7.44
C VAL A 29 18.83 -23.47 -7.96
N LEU A 30 17.53 -23.80 -7.89
CA LEU A 30 16.42 -22.93 -8.27
C LEU A 30 16.38 -21.70 -7.34
N ALA A 31 16.97 -20.59 -7.79
CA ALA A 31 16.69 -19.30 -7.17
C ALA A 31 15.25 -18.93 -7.55
N ASN A 32 14.38 -18.83 -6.55
CA ASN A 32 13.06 -18.25 -6.73
C ASN A 32 13.24 -16.73 -6.71
N ASP A 33 12.88 -16.04 -7.79
CA ASP A 33 12.82 -14.58 -7.77
C ASP A 33 11.61 -14.18 -6.92
N CYS A 34 11.86 -13.64 -5.73
CA CYS A 34 10.83 -13.16 -4.82
C CYS A 34 10.61 -11.67 -5.06
N GLU A 35 9.46 -11.31 -5.63
CA GLU A 35 9.02 -9.93 -5.78
C GLU A 35 8.32 -9.49 -4.50
N ILE A 36 8.82 -8.44 -3.85
CA ILE A 36 8.26 -7.88 -2.60
C ILE A 36 7.58 -6.56 -2.94
N TYR A 37 6.30 -6.44 -2.59
CA TYR A 37 5.55 -5.20 -2.79
C TYR A 37 5.45 -4.37 -1.50
N PRO A 38 5.55 -3.03 -1.58
CA PRO A 38 5.32 -2.14 -0.44
C PRO A 38 3.92 -2.28 0.18
N ALA A 39 3.81 -2.11 1.50
CA ALA A 39 2.52 -2.24 2.19
C ALA A 39 1.45 -1.25 1.68
N ASP A 40 1.82 -0.01 1.31
CA ASP A 40 0.88 0.97 0.76
C ASP A 40 0.26 0.52 -0.58
N MET A 41 0.99 -0.27 -1.38
CA MET A 41 0.47 -0.88 -2.60
C MET A 41 -0.53 -1.99 -2.31
N ILE A 42 -0.23 -2.84 -1.34
CA ILE A 42 -1.10 -3.94 -0.89
C ILE A 42 -2.40 -3.38 -0.33
N ILE A 43 -2.29 -2.43 0.61
CA ILE A 43 -3.43 -1.77 1.23
C ILE A 43 -4.24 -0.99 0.20
N SER A 44 -3.59 -0.36 -0.79
CA SER A 44 -4.34 0.33 -1.86
C SER A 44 -5.21 -0.62 -2.68
N ALA A 45 -4.70 -1.81 -3.03
CA ALA A 45 -5.47 -2.79 -3.77
C ALA A 45 -6.71 -3.25 -2.98
N GLU A 46 -6.53 -3.54 -1.68
CA GLU A 46 -7.65 -3.93 -0.81
C GLU A 46 -8.67 -2.81 -0.61
N LEU A 47 -8.21 -1.57 -0.38
CA LEU A 47 -9.10 -0.42 -0.24
C LEU A 47 -9.89 -0.17 -1.53
N LEU A 48 -9.25 -0.27 -2.70
CA LEU A 48 -9.92 -0.10 -3.99
C LEU A 48 -11.00 -1.17 -4.22
N GLU A 49 -10.71 -2.44 -3.95
CA GLU A 49 -11.71 -3.51 -4.02
C GLU A 49 -12.88 -3.23 -3.09
N LYS A 50 -12.60 -2.87 -1.83
CA LYS A 50 -13.65 -2.56 -0.85
C LYS A 50 -14.49 -1.37 -1.28
N ILE A 51 -13.89 -0.31 -1.83
CA ILE A 51 -14.61 0.86 -2.36
C ILE A 51 -15.53 0.44 -3.50
N GLU A 52 -15.08 -0.41 -4.42
CA GLU A 52 -15.90 -0.89 -5.54
C GLU A 52 -17.07 -1.76 -5.07
N ARG A 53 -16.84 -2.63 -4.09
CA ARG A 53 -17.86 -3.55 -3.57
C ARG A 53 -18.92 -2.88 -2.70
N THR A 54 -18.53 -1.87 -1.91
CA THR A 54 -19.39 -1.31 -0.84
C THR A 54 -19.76 0.15 -1.06
N GLY A 55 -19.00 0.87 -1.87
CA GLY A 55 -19.07 2.32 -1.99
C GLY A 55 -18.55 3.08 -0.76
N ALA A 56 -18.14 2.39 0.31
CA ALA A 56 -17.57 3.01 1.49
C ALA A 56 -16.24 3.66 1.15
N ARG A 57 -15.92 4.76 1.83
CA ARG A 57 -14.64 5.50 1.65
C ARG A 57 -13.95 5.83 2.95
N ARG A 58 -14.54 5.45 4.08
CA ARG A 58 -13.96 5.63 5.40
C ARG A 58 -13.66 4.26 5.97
N TYR A 59 -12.43 4.06 6.40
CA TYR A 59 -11.96 2.78 6.90
C TYR A 59 -11.21 2.99 8.21
N ILE A 60 -11.35 2.06 9.13
CA ILE A 60 -10.47 1.93 10.29
C ILE A 60 -9.48 0.83 10.00
N LEU A 61 -8.21 1.19 9.90
CA LEU A 61 -7.11 0.24 9.85
C LEU A 61 -6.71 -0.08 11.28
N HIS A 62 -6.65 -1.35 11.64
CA HIS A 62 -6.21 -1.77 12.97
C HIS A 62 -5.49 -3.10 12.90
N ARG A 63 -4.74 -3.43 13.95
CA ARG A 63 -4.05 -4.71 14.03
C ARG A 63 -5.07 -5.83 14.22
N ASP A 64 -4.89 -6.91 13.46
CA ASP A 64 -5.59 -8.19 13.61
C ASP A 64 -4.83 -9.08 14.61
N ASP A 65 -4.67 -8.59 15.83
CA ASP A 65 -4.21 -9.40 16.94
C ASP A 65 -5.24 -9.36 18.06
N ASN A 66 -5.36 -10.45 18.82
CA ASN A 66 -6.23 -10.52 20.01
C ASN A 66 -5.72 -9.62 21.16
N SER A 67 -4.84 -8.67 20.87
CA SER A 67 -4.37 -7.67 21.81
C SER A 67 -5.48 -6.66 22.03
N ALA A 68 -5.80 -6.34 23.27
CA ALA A 68 -6.84 -5.38 23.64
C ALA A 68 -6.51 -3.91 23.26
N THR A 69 -5.60 -3.71 22.30
CA THR A 69 -5.23 -2.39 21.81
C THR A 69 -6.34 -1.84 20.94
N ASN A 70 -7.10 -0.89 21.48
CA ASN A 70 -8.13 -0.13 20.75
C ASN A 70 -7.52 0.94 19.82
N ASN A 71 -6.27 0.79 19.40
CA ASN A 71 -5.54 1.75 18.58
C ASN A 71 -5.70 1.42 17.10
N GLY A 72 -5.94 2.45 16.28
CA GLY A 72 -6.12 2.31 14.86
C GLY A 72 -5.80 3.59 14.11
N ILE A 73 -5.90 3.49 12.78
CA ILE A 73 -5.75 4.60 11.86
C ILE A 73 -7.08 4.77 11.15
N LEU A 74 -7.76 5.88 11.43
CA LEU A 74 -8.96 6.27 10.69
C LEU A 74 -8.51 6.88 9.36
N VAL A 75 -8.94 6.29 8.25
CA VAL A 75 -8.59 6.69 6.89
C VAL A 75 -9.86 7.09 6.14
N TRP A 76 -9.79 8.20 5.41
CA TRP A 76 -10.81 8.64 4.48
C TRP A 76 -10.20 8.82 3.09
N ILE A 77 -10.60 7.97 2.15
CA ILE A 77 -10.17 8.03 0.75
C ILE A 77 -10.95 9.13 0.05
N PHE A 78 -10.26 10.22 -0.28
CA PHE A 78 -10.86 11.38 -0.95
C PHE A 78 -10.83 11.22 -2.46
N ASN A 79 -9.69 10.83 -3.01
CA ASN A 79 -9.52 10.55 -4.43
C ASN A 79 -8.84 9.17 -4.61
N PRO A 80 -9.55 8.17 -5.15
CA PRO A 80 -8.99 6.84 -5.38
C PRO A 80 -8.09 6.76 -6.63
N ASP A 81 -7.93 7.85 -7.37
CA ASP A 81 -7.13 7.87 -8.58
C ASP A 81 -6.52 9.24 -8.81
N ILE A 82 -5.34 9.47 -8.21
CA ILE A 82 -4.49 10.60 -8.58
C ILE A 82 -3.22 10.10 -9.25
N ARG A 83 -2.66 10.92 -10.12
CA ARG A 83 -1.32 10.72 -10.66
C ARG A 83 -0.42 11.84 -10.19
N TYR A 84 0.80 11.49 -9.80
CA TYR A 84 1.82 12.47 -9.43
C TYR A 84 3.19 11.99 -9.87
N SER A 85 4.09 12.94 -10.05
CA SER A 85 5.50 12.66 -10.32
C SER A 85 6.31 13.35 -9.23
N TYR A 86 7.34 12.67 -8.77
CA TYR A 86 8.31 13.23 -7.85
C TYR A 86 9.70 12.83 -8.33
N LEU A 87 10.66 13.70 -8.08
CA LEU A 87 12.06 13.37 -8.30
C LEU A 87 12.51 12.54 -7.11
N ASP A 88 12.74 11.25 -7.32
CA ASP A 88 13.46 10.45 -6.34
C ASP A 88 14.95 10.71 -6.54
N SER A 89 15.50 11.65 -5.77
CA SER A 89 16.92 12.00 -5.86
C SER A 89 17.84 10.92 -5.26
N ASP A 90 17.30 9.86 -4.66
CA ASP A 90 18.05 8.82 -3.94
C ASP A 90 17.85 7.38 -4.48
N VAL A 91 17.26 7.18 -5.66
CA VAL A 91 17.28 5.86 -6.34
C VAL A 91 18.61 5.64 -7.05
N SER A 92 19.64 5.47 -6.24
CA SER A 92 20.85 4.74 -6.59
C SER A 92 21.11 3.69 -5.52
N ASN A 93 20.15 2.80 -5.25
CA ASN A 93 20.38 1.55 -4.52
C ASN A 93 19.18 0.62 -4.70
N GLY A 94 19.23 -0.25 -5.71
CA GLY A 94 18.18 -1.26 -5.92
C GLY A 94 18.31 -2.14 -7.16
N SER A 95 19.11 -1.78 -8.17
CA SER A 95 19.45 -2.72 -9.25
C SER A 95 20.63 -3.60 -8.82
N PRO A 96 20.50 -4.94 -8.80
CA PRO A 96 21.63 -5.81 -8.65
C PRO A 96 22.51 -5.70 -9.89
N SER A 97 23.78 -5.43 -9.62
CA SER A 97 24.92 -5.39 -10.52
C SER A 97 24.93 -6.53 -11.55
N GLY A 98 25.14 -6.20 -12.82
CA GLY A 98 25.30 -7.17 -13.90
C GLY A 98 25.66 -6.56 -15.24
N GLY A 99 26.81 -5.87 -15.32
CA GLY A 99 27.51 -5.65 -16.60
C GLY A 99 27.26 -4.32 -17.32
N ASN A 100 28.28 -3.47 -17.28
CA ASN A 100 28.80 -2.63 -18.37
C ASN A 100 27.89 -1.51 -18.94
N GLU A 101 28.44 -0.29 -18.88
CA GLU A 101 28.11 0.92 -19.66
C GLU A 101 27.09 1.90 -19.03
N CYS A 102 27.64 3.02 -18.54
CA CYS A 102 26.88 4.17 -18.09
C CYS A 102 26.23 4.91 -19.27
N LYS A 103 24.90 5.06 -19.26
CA LYS A 103 24.03 6.06 -19.93
C LYS A 103 22.62 5.47 -19.89
N ASN A 104 21.62 5.97 -19.17
CA ASN A 104 21.23 7.34 -18.91
C ASN A 104 20.76 7.47 -17.45
N ASN A 105 21.00 8.63 -16.83
CA ASN A 105 20.06 9.16 -15.83
C ASN A 105 18.78 9.48 -16.60
N ASP A 106 18.02 8.45 -16.97
CA ASP A 106 16.63 8.63 -17.33
C ASP A 106 15.96 9.01 -16.02
N LEU A 107 15.84 10.33 -15.83
CA LEU A 107 14.88 10.95 -14.96
C LEU A 107 13.51 10.38 -15.35
N ALA A 108 13.21 9.17 -14.89
CA ALA A 108 11.97 8.48 -15.15
C ALA A 108 10.90 9.21 -14.33
N THR A 109 10.47 10.35 -14.87
CA THR A 109 9.28 11.09 -14.43
C THR A 109 8.05 10.29 -14.89
N SER A 110 8.00 9.00 -14.57
CA SER A 110 6.81 8.21 -14.80
C SER A 110 5.78 8.70 -13.78
N ALA A 111 4.62 9.11 -14.28
CA ALA A 111 3.51 9.51 -13.42
C ALA A 111 3.06 8.29 -12.61
N GLN A 112 3.23 8.35 -11.29
CA GLN A 112 2.85 7.30 -10.36
C GLN A 112 1.37 7.47 -9.98
N ARG A 113 0.60 6.39 -10.05
CA ARG A 113 -0.78 6.36 -9.58
C ARG A 113 -0.84 6.19 -8.06
N ALA A 114 -1.74 6.89 -7.41
CA ALA A 114 -1.93 6.83 -5.97
C ALA A 114 -3.36 7.11 -5.50
N LEU A 115 -3.66 6.64 -4.28
CA LEU A 115 -4.80 7.06 -3.48
C LEU A 115 -4.45 8.31 -2.69
N LYS A 116 -5.26 9.36 -2.80
CA LYS A 116 -5.23 10.49 -1.86
C LYS A 116 -6.13 10.16 -0.69
N LEU A 117 -5.52 10.08 0.49
CA LEU A 117 -6.22 9.76 1.72
C LEU A 117 -5.97 10.80 2.81
N PHE A 118 -6.98 10.99 3.64
CA PHE A 118 -6.91 11.72 4.89
C PHE A 118 -6.81 10.71 6.03
N TYR A 119 -5.90 10.90 6.97
CA TYR A 119 -5.73 9.95 8.07
C TYR A 119 -5.54 10.63 9.43
N GLN A 120 -5.96 9.90 10.46
CA GLN A 120 -5.81 10.24 11.88
C GLN A 120 -5.54 8.98 12.69
N HIS A 121 -4.67 9.08 13.68
CA HIS A 121 -4.50 8.04 14.68
C HIS A 121 -5.63 8.16 15.71
N THR A 122 -6.23 7.03 16.08
CA THR A 122 -7.26 6.93 17.11
C THR A 122 -6.88 5.87 18.12
N SER A 123 -7.16 6.11 19.40
CA SER A 123 -7.00 5.13 20.48
C SER A 123 -8.33 4.50 20.91
N ASP A 124 -9.40 4.79 20.18
CA ASP A 124 -10.75 4.36 20.52
C ASP A 124 -11.51 3.91 19.28
N ILE A 125 -11.10 2.77 18.72
CA ILE A 125 -11.77 2.15 17.57
C ILE A 125 -13.22 1.76 17.92
N GLN A 126 -13.45 1.27 19.14
CA GLN A 126 -14.73 0.65 19.51
C GLN A 126 -15.87 1.67 19.52
N THR A 127 -15.63 2.88 20.02
CA THR A 127 -16.65 3.93 19.97
C THR A 127 -16.91 4.44 18.56
N LEU A 128 -15.92 4.38 17.67
CA LEU A 128 -16.08 4.76 16.26
C LEU A 128 -16.90 3.73 15.47
N LEU A 129 -16.64 2.44 15.68
CA LEU A 129 -17.39 1.34 15.03
C LEU A 129 -18.80 1.18 15.62
N ASN A 130 -18.93 1.34 16.94
CA ASN A 130 -20.17 1.14 17.68
C ASN A 130 -20.55 2.41 18.46
N PRO A 131 -21.00 3.47 17.78
CA PRO A 131 -21.37 4.71 18.45
C PRO A 131 -22.59 4.51 19.37
N GLU A 132 -22.62 5.23 20.49
CA GLU A 132 -23.74 5.18 21.43
C GLU A 132 -25.06 5.57 20.76
N SER A 133 -26.14 4.96 21.23
CA SER A 133 -27.50 5.17 20.71
C SER A 133 -27.89 6.65 20.74
N GLY A 134 -28.07 7.26 19.56
CA GLY A 134 -28.41 8.68 19.41
C GLY A 134 -27.30 9.51 18.75
N THR A 135 -26.10 8.97 18.62
CA THR A 135 -25.02 9.57 17.82
C THR A 135 -25.14 9.07 16.39
N PRO A 136 -25.08 9.93 15.35
CA PRO A 136 -25.12 9.44 13.98
C PRO A 136 -23.90 8.56 13.73
N SER A 137 -24.12 7.27 13.49
CA SER A 137 -23.08 6.42 12.92
C SER A 137 -22.65 7.02 11.59
N SER A 138 -21.34 7.11 11.36
CA SER A 138 -20.82 7.45 10.04
C SER A 138 -21.25 6.33 9.11
N ALA A 139 -22.34 6.52 8.37
CA ALA A 139 -23.07 5.52 7.58
C ALA A 139 -22.27 4.88 6.42
N SER A 140 -20.94 4.92 6.45
CA SER A 140 -20.02 4.38 5.44
C SER A 140 -18.63 4.13 6.03
N LEU A 141 -18.54 3.90 7.35
CA LEU A 141 -17.31 3.54 8.05
C LEU A 141 -17.18 2.02 8.07
N GLU A 142 -16.12 1.50 7.46
CA GLU A 142 -15.81 0.07 7.44
C GLU A 142 -14.55 -0.24 8.23
N GLU A 143 -14.38 -1.52 8.57
CA GLU A 143 -13.21 -2.03 9.26
C GLU A 143 -12.27 -2.75 8.27
N LEU A 144 -10.98 -2.56 8.46
CA LEU A 144 -9.92 -3.26 7.76
C LEU A 144 -8.87 -3.78 8.77
N PRO A 145 -9.03 -5.04 9.25
CA PRO A 145 -8.05 -5.69 10.11
C PRO A 145 -6.79 -6.05 9.31
N LEU A 146 -5.62 -5.71 9.84
CA LEU A 146 -4.32 -5.88 9.19
C LEU A 146 -3.37 -6.73 10.04
N PRO A 147 -2.56 -7.61 9.43
CA PRO A 147 -1.44 -8.25 10.13
C PRO A 147 -0.52 -7.21 10.78
N ALA A 148 0.04 -7.54 11.94
CA ALA A 148 0.84 -6.62 12.74
C ALA A 148 1.96 -5.91 11.97
N HIS A 149 2.73 -6.65 11.17
CA HIS A 149 3.83 -6.11 10.40
C HIS A 149 3.36 -5.16 9.28
N ILE A 150 2.25 -5.49 8.59
CA ILE A 150 1.65 -4.62 7.57
C ILE A 150 1.12 -3.33 8.21
N TYR A 151 0.48 -3.42 9.38
CA TYR A 151 -0.01 -2.26 10.10
C TYR A 151 1.14 -1.29 10.45
N GLU A 152 2.23 -1.80 11.02
CA GLU A 152 3.43 -1.00 11.36
C GLU A 152 4.08 -0.37 10.13
N GLN A 153 4.21 -1.15 9.04
CA GLN A 153 4.70 -0.62 7.77
C GLN A 153 3.79 0.45 7.19
N THR A 154 2.47 0.27 7.28
CA THR A 154 1.46 1.22 6.80
C THR A 154 1.57 2.54 7.57
N GLU A 155 1.71 2.49 8.89
CA GLU A 155 1.90 3.68 9.74
C GLU A 155 3.17 4.44 9.36
N SER A 156 4.29 3.72 9.20
CA SER A 156 5.57 4.30 8.78
C SER A 156 5.48 4.93 7.37
N LEU A 157 4.87 4.22 6.42
CA LEU A 157 4.69 4.70 5.05
C LEU A 157 3.78 5.92 4.99
N LEU A 158 2.68 5.98 5.75
CA LEU A 158 1.83 7.17 5.80
C LEU A 158 2.62 8.43 6.15
N ASN A 159 3.46 8.34 7.18
CA ASN A 159 4.30 9.46 7.61
C ASN A 159 5.32 9.85 6.53
N SER A 160 6.00 8.87 5.92
CA SER A 160 6.95 9.09 4.82
C SER A 160 6.28 9.69 3.58
N ARG A 161 5.12 9.16 3.18
CA ARG A 161 4.40 9.62 1.99
C ARG A 161 3.77 10.99 2.17
N THR A 162 3.43 11.38 3.40
CA THR A 162 3.03 12.76 3.71
C THR A 162 4.15 13.75 3.39
N THR A 163 5.43 13.40 3.54
CA THR A 163 6.53 14.34 3.24
C THR A 163 6.69 14.62 1.75
N LEU A 164 6.20 13.73 0.88
CA LEU A 164 6.17 13.94 -0.58
C LEU A 164 5.23 15.08 -1.00
N LEU A 165 4.25 15.41 -0.16
CA LEU A 165 3.36 16.53 -0.40
C LEU A 165 4.04 17.85 0.00
N PRO A 166 3.79 18.96 -0.74
CA PRO A 166 4.16 20.30 -0.30
C PRO A 166 3.63 20.57 1.10
N GLU A 167 4.35 21.35 1.91
CA GLU A 167 4.02 21.59 3.32
C GLU A 167 2.57 22.08 3.51
N SER A 168 2.11 22.97 2.62
CA SER A 168 0.73 23.49 2.62
C SER A 168 -0.36 22.43 2.34
N ALA A 169 0.01 21.28 1.77
CA ALA A 169 -0.90 20.20 1.40
C ALA A 169 -0.85 19.00 2.37
N ARG A 170 0.03 19.02 3.40
CA ARG A 170 0.19 17.91 4.36
C ARG A 170 -0.94 17.82 5.39
N LYS A 171 -1.70 18.90 5.57
CA LYS A 171 -2.82 18.98 6.52
C LYS A 171 -4.07 19.48 5.83
N PHE A 172 -5.21 18.92 6.22
CA PHE A 172 -6.53 19.41 5.87
C PHE A 172 -7.39 19.44 7.12
N ARG A 173 -7.52 20.63 7.73
CA ARG A 173 -8.11 20.79 9.08
C ARG A 173 -7.40 19.88 10.10
N GLU A 174 -8.15 19.04 10.80
CA GLU A 174 -7.64 18.05 11.76
C GLU A 174 -6.99 16.81 11.11
N TRP A 175 -7.09 16.66 9.79
CA TRP A 175 -6.60 15.48 9.07
C TRP A 175 -5.18 15.66 8.55
N THR A 176 -4.40 14.58 8.59
CA THR A 176 -3.14 14.48 7.86
C THR A 176 -3.42 13.93 6.47
N VAL A 177 -2.70 14.43 5.45
CA VAL A 177 -2.86 13.98 4.06
C VAL A 177 -1.73 13.03 3.71
N GLY A 178 -2.07 11.86 3.18
CA GLY A 178 -1.13 10.84 2.72
C GLY A 178 -1.40 10.41 1.29
N LEU A 179 -0.40 9.76 0.70
CA LEU A 179 -0.47 9.12 -0.61
C LEU A 179 -0.14 7.65 -0.45
N PHE A 180 -0.98 6.76 -0.94
CA PHE A 180 -0.61 5.36 -1.12
C PHE A 180 -0.44 5.04 -2.58
N HIS A 181 0.65 4.38 -2.95
CA HIS A 181 0.87 3.96 -4.32
C HIS A 181 -0.13 2.89 -4.74
N VAL A 182 -0.62 2.99 -5.96
CA VAL A 182 -1.46 1.97 -6.58
C VAL A 182 -0.59 1.22 -7.58
N PHE A 183 -0.64 -0.11 -7.54
CA PHE A 183 0.08 -0.92 -8.53
C PHE A 183 -0.44 -0.60 -9.93
N GLU A 184 0.49 -0.35 -10.84
CA GLU A 184 0.23 -0.31 -12.28
C GLU A 184 1.15 -1.31 -12.96
N GLU A 185 0.58 -2.16 -13.81
CA GLU A 185 1.38 -3.03 -14.64
C GLU A 185 2.15 -2.16 -15.66
N PRO A 186 3.48 -2.25 -15.72
CA PRO A 186 4.25 -1.50 -16.70
C PRO A 186 3.83 -1.95 -18.09
N TYR A 187 3.45 -1.00 -18.94
CA TYR A 187 3.13 -1.29 -20.35
C TYR A 187 4.31 -2.04 -20.98
N SER A 188 4.08 -3.32 -21.30
CA SER A 188 4.98 -4.04 -22.20
C SER A 188 4.81 -3.40 -23.57
N SER A 189 5.86 -2.71 -24.03
CA SER A 189 5.90 -2.27 -25.42
C SER A 189 6.05 -3.52 -26.28
N GLU A 190 4.97 -3.91 -26.97
CA GLU A 190 5.00 -4.94 -28.01
C GLU A 190 5.89 -4.52 -29.20
#